data_AF-A0A6L9Z4D8-F1
#
_entry.id   AF-A0A6L9Z4D8-F1
#
_cell.length_a   1.000
_cell.length_b   1.000
_cell.length_c   1.000
_cell.angle_alpha   90.00
_cell.angle_beta   90.00
_cell.angle_gamma   90.00
#
_symmetry.space_group_name_H-M   'P 1'
#
loop_
_entity.id
_entity.type
_entity.pdbx_description
1 polymer ?
#
loop_
_entity_poly.entity_id
_entity_poly.type
_entity_poly.pdbx_seq_one_letter_code
_entity_poly.pdbx_strand_id
1 'polypeptide(L)'
;MSNLDVRFSSFNASLNRSNQGDLIQDLSTTDNSQAQAVAEIIQRGSPDVLLINEFDFDENGEAAKLFQDNYLSVSQNGATSIDFPYVYLAPSNTGIPSGFDLDNNGQVGGGNDAFGFGFFPGQFGMVLFSKHPIDTENIRTFQNFLWKDMPDALLPVDPVTGESWYSEEELAVFRLSSKSHWDIPITINGETVHVLASHPTPPVFDGAEDRNGTRNHDEIRFWSDYITPGAGDYIYDDEGNFGGLLASDRFVIMGDQNADPFDGDSTDNAILQILDNPLVNTSVTPSSEGGVDATNRQGLNNLTHGGNPAFDTADFGEENFGGPGNLRVDYVLPSENLPITDATVFWPKSDDPAFELVGDFPFPSSDHRLVYVDVEVEPTVVDSNSKVVTGINFLGEVSFNTGLQFENTEVGGISGLAYDPANGVYYGMSDDRSQNAPARFYTIDIDLSDGSLDQGDVGFTGVTTLRNAS
;
A
#
# COMPACT_ATOMS: atom_id res chain seq x y z
N MET A 1 24.94 1.42 -3.43
CA MET A 1 23.78 2.31 -3.43
C MET A 1 24.26 3.68 -3.86
N SER A 2 23.53 4.30 -4.78
CA SER A 2 23.65 5.73 -5.06
C SER A 2 23.33 6.53 -3.77
N ASN A 3 23.62 7.83 -3.73
CA ASN A 3 23.22 8.66 -2.58
C ASN A 3 21.71 9.00 -2.58
N LEU A 4 20.96 8.40 -3.52
CA LEU A 4 19.55 8.67 -3.81
C LEU A 4 18.68 7.42 -3.57
N ASP A 5 19.30 6.24 -3.45
CA ASP A 5 18.62 4.99 -3.11
C ASP A 5 18.21 5.03 -1.64
N VAL A 6 16.96 4.71 -1.37
CA VAL A 6 16.39 4.58 -0.03
C VAL A 6 15.77 3.21 0.10
N ARG A 7 16.11 2.48 1.17
CA ARG A 7 15.54 1.18 1.48
C ARG A 7 14.31 1.30 2.37
N PHE A 8 13.15 0.94 1.83
CA PHE A 8 11.93 0.73 2.60
C PHE A 8 11.79 -0.75 2.94
N SER A 9 11.52 -1.08 4.20
CA SER A 9 11.39 -2.47 4.65
C SER A 9 10.16 -2.67 5.53
N SER A 10 9.46 -3.78 5.32
CA SER A 10 8.38 -4.24 6.19
C SER A 10 8.80 -5.55 6.86
N PHE A 11 8.46 -5.72 8.13
CA PHE A 11 8.68 -6.96 8.85
C PHE A 11 7.61 -7.16 9.92
N ASN A 12 6.68 -8.10 9.71
CA ASN A 12 5.95 -8.66 10.84
C ASN A 12 6.95 -9.45 11.70
N ALA A 13 7.28 -8.92 12.88
CA ALA A 13 8.37 -9.45 13.70
C ALA A 13 7.87 -10.33 14.85
N SER A 14 6.55 -10.51 14.97
CA SER A 14 5.90 -11.24 16.06
C SER A 14 6.41 -10.82 17.45
N LEU A 15 6.74 -9.54 17.61
CA LEU A 15 7.14 -8.90 18.87
C LEU A 15 5.88 -8.47 19.64
N ASN A 16 4.91 -9.38 19.74
CA ASN A 16 3.71 -9.24 20.55
C ASN A 16 3.76 -10.25 21.71
N ARG A 17 2.98 -10.01 22.76
CA ARG A 17 2.90 -10.92 23.92
C ARG A 17 1.46 -11.18 24.32
N SER A 18 1.27 -12.18 25.17
CA SER A 18 -0.05 -12.56 25.66
C SER A 18 -0.63 -11.61 26.70
N ASN A 19 0.21 -10.82 27.38
CA ASN A 19 -0.24 -9.83 28.36
C ASN A 19 0.38 -8.46 28.09
N GLN A 20 -0.38 -7.42 28.42
CA GLN A 20 0.05 -6.04 28.31
C GLN A 20 1.32 -5.79 29.15
N GLY A 21 2.35 -5.21 28.52
CA GLY A 21 3.61 -4.85 29.18
C GLY A 21 4.67 -5.96 29.20
N ASP A 22 4.33 -7.20 28.83
CA ASP A 22 5.31 -8.30 28.76
C ASP A 22 6.38 -8.00 27.69
N LEU A 23 6.02 -7.32 26.58
CA LEU A 23 7.00 -6.93 25.56
C LEU A 23 8.04 -5.97 26.13
N ILE A 24 7.60 -4.96 26.90
CA ILE A 24 8.51 -4.02 27.58
C ILE A 24 9.43 -4.78 28.53
N GLN A 25 8.90 -5.74 29.30
CA GLN A 25 9.71 -6.56 30.19
C GLN A 25 10.79 -7.33 29.43
N ASP A 26 10.43 -7.97 28.32
CA ASP A 26 11.37 -8.72 27.48
C ASP A 26 12.44 -7.82 26.85
N LEU A 27 12.03 -6.66 26.31
CA LEU A 27 12.95 -5.72 25.67
C LEU A 27 13.79 -4.92 26.67
N SER A 28 13.43 -4.93 27.97
CA SER A 28 14.22 -4.28 29.02
C SER A 28 15.55 -4.99 29.29
N THR A 29 15.68 -6.25 28.87
CA THR A 29 16.93 -7.01 28.92
C THR A 29 17.67 -6.93 27.59
N THR A 30 18.82 -7.58 27.49
CA THR A 30 19.61 -7.67 26.25
C THR A 30 19.78 -9.12 25.79
N ASP A 31 19.07 -10.07 26.43
CA ASP A 31 19.25 -11.52 26.27
C ASP A 31 17.98 -12.23 25.77
N ASN A 32 16.91 -11.50 25.46
CA ASN A 32 15.76 -12.06 24.74
C ASN A 32 16.20 -12.54 23.34
N SER A 33 16.15 -13.84 23.11
CA SER A 33 16.67 -14.47 21.89
C SER A 33 15.89 -14.11 20.62
N GLN A 34 14.55 -13.96 20.73
CA GLN A 34 13.72 -13.56 19.60
C GLN A 34 14.08 -12.14 19.16
N ALA A 35 14.15 -11.19 20.10
CA ALA A 35 14.50 -9.81 19.81
C ALA A 35 15.94 -9.66 19.27
N GLN A 36 16.89 -10.50 19.72
CA GLN A 36 18.24 -10.57 19.13
C GLN A 36 18.21 -11.02 17.66
N ALA A 37 17.46 -12.09 17.36
CA ALA A 37 17.33 -12.60 16.00
C ALA A 37 16.64 -11.58 15.07
N VAL A 38 15.54 -10.97 15.52
CA VAL A 38 14.84 -9.90 14.79
C VAL A 38 15.77 -8.71 14.53
N ALA A 39 16.50 -8.25 15.56
CA ALA A 39 17.44 -7.14 15.40
C ALA A 39 18.59 -7.47 14.44
N GLU A 40 19.10 -8.70 14.47
CA GLU A 40 20.13 -9.13 13.52
C GLU A 40 19.62 -9.14 12.07
N ILE A 41 18.41 -9.66 11.84
CA ILE A 41 17.75 -9.62 10.52
C ILE A 41 17.64 -8.18 10.03
N ILE A 42 17.15 -7.26 10.88
CA ILE A 42 17.03 -5.84 10.56
C ILE A 42 18.41 -5.22 10.26
N GLN A 43 19.43 -5.50 11.05
CA GLN A 43 20.79 -4.98 10.84
C GLN A 43 21.39 -5.47 9.51
N ARG A 44 21.16 -6.74 9.16
CA ARG A 44 21.59 -7.31 7.88
C ARG A 44 20.77 -6.78 6.69
N GLY A 45 19.48 -6.53 6.90
CA GLY A 45 18.59 -5.89 5.93
C GLY A 45 18.91 -4.41 5.72
N SER A 46 19.50 -3.75 6.71
CA SER A 46 19.93 -2.34 6.68
C SER A 46 18.85 -1.33 6.18
N PRO A 47 17.61 -1.34 6.70
CA PRO A 47 16.57 -0.42 6.26
C PRO A 47 16.95 1.05 6.46
N ASP A 48 16.40 1.95 5.65
CA ASP A 48 16.36 3.38 5.94
C ASP A 48 15.03 3.79 6.56
N VAL A 49 13.94 3.14 6.13
CA VAL A 49 12.61 3.22 6.69
C VAL A 49 12.12 1.79 6.96
N LEU A 50 11.72 1.51 8.19
CA LEU A 50 11.30 0.17 8.65
C LEU A 50 9.93 0.25 9.30
N LEU A 51 8.95 -0.46 8.73
CA LEU A 51 7.69 -0.77 9.40
C LEU A 51 7.81 -2.14 10.08
N ILE A 52 7.47 -2.21 11.36
CA ILE A 52 7.32 -3.47 12.09
C ILE A 52 5.84 -3.68 12.41
N ASN A 53 5.28 -4.80 11.95
CA ASN A 53 3.97 -5.28 12.36
C ASN A 53 4.10 -6.24 13.55
N GLU A 54 2.99 -6.43 14.26
CA GLU A 54 2.94 -7.20 15.51
C GLU A 54 3.92 -6.73 16.57
N PHE A 55 3.96 -5.42 16.78
CA PHE A 55 4.71 -4.80 17.86
C PHE A 55 3.70 -4.23 18.86
N ASP A 56 3.64 -4.79 20.08
CA ASP A 56 2.66 -4.32 21.06
C ASP A 56 2.80 -2.82 21.32
N PHE A 57 1.69 -2.10 21.20
CA PHE A 57 1.64 -0.67 21.40
C PHE A 57 1.68 -0.32 22.88
N ASP A 58 2.52 0.65 23.22
CA ASP A 58 2.52 1.34 24.50
C ASP A 58 2.53 2.85 24.28
N GLU A 59 1.71 3.59 25.04
CA GLU A 59 1.50 5.02 24.83
C GLU A 59 2.77 5.87 25.02
N ASN A 60 3.77 5.35 25.74
CA ASN A 60 5.00 6.07 26.07
C ASN A 60 6.14 5.76 25.08
N GLY A 61 5.94 4.83 24.14
CA GLY A 61 6.97 4.33 23.24
C GLY A 61 8.13 3.65 23.96
N GLU A 62 7.91 3.11 25.16
CA GLU A 62 8.93 2.45 25.97
C GLU A 62 9.45 1.18 25.29
N ALA A 63 8.56 0.34 24.72
CA ALA A 63 8.98 -0.86 24.01
C ALA A 63 9.84 -0.50 22.78
N ALA A 64 9.40 0.45 21.97
CA ALA A 64 10.14 0.90 20.78
C ALA A 64 11.52 1.46 21.16
N LYS A 65 11.59 2.25 22.22
CA LYS A 65 12.86 2.78 22.75
C LYS A 65 13.78 1.67 23.25
N LEU A 66 13.26 0.72 24.02
CA LEU A 66 14.05 -0.40 24.53
C LEU A 66 14.56 -1.28 23.39
N PHE A 67 13.75 -1.53 22.37
CA PHE A 67 14.19 -2.25 21.16
C PHE A 67 15.32 -1.50 20.44
N GLN A 68 15.17 -0.19 20.27
CA GLN A 68 16.21 0.67 19.70
C GLN A 68 17.52 0.62 20.51
N ASP A 69 17.44 0.85 21.83
CA ASP A 69 18.60 1.01 22.70
C ASP A 69 19.34 -0.32 22.94
N ASN A 70 18.60 -1.40 23.23
CA ASN A 70 19.18 -2.67 23.68
C ASN A 70 19.50 -3.65 22.54
N TYR A 71 18.84 -3.51 21.37
CA TYR A 71 18.93 -4.49 20.29
C TYR A 71 19.40 -3.88 18.97
N LEU A 72 18.72 -2.85 18.45
CA LEU A 72 19.07 -2.26 17.15
C LEU A 72 20.39 -1.50 17.19
N SER A 73 20.64 -0.73 18.25
CA SER A 73 21.88 0.03 18.46
C SER A 73 23.08 -0.84 18.86
N VAL A 74 22.86 -2.12 19.12
CA VAL A 74 23.88 -3.09 19.55
C VAL A 74 24.13 -4.11 18.45
N SER A 75 25.37 -4.24 17.98
CA SER A 75 25.72 -5.21 16.94
C SER A 75 25.35 -6.63 17.35
N GLN A 76 24.52 -7.30 16.56
CA GLN A 76 24.16 -8.70 16.72
C GLN A 76 25.05 -9.54 15.81
N ASN A 77 25.82 -10.47 16.40
CA ASN A 77 26.69 -11.41 15.68
C ASN A 77 27.56 -10.79 14.56
N GLY A 78 28.05 -9.57 14.78
CA GLY A 78 28.92 -8.84 13.84
C GLY A 78 28.19 -8.10 12.72
N ALA A 79 26.85 -8.12 12.70
CA ALA A 79 26.05 -7.23 11.85
C ALA A 79 26.21 -5.77 12.31
N THR A 80 26.12 -4.83 11.37
CA THR A 80 26.29 -3.40 11.69
C THR A 80 25.08 -2.91 12.45
N SER A 81 25.26 -2.35 13.63
CA SER A 81 24.15 -1.76 14.40
C SER A 81 23.49 -0.63 13.62
N ILE A 82 22.21 -0.41 13.91
CA ILE A 82 21.37 0.57 13.23
C ILE A 82 20.71 1.51 14.22
N ASP A 83 20.70 2.79 13.89
CA ASP A 83 20.10 3.86 14.70
C ASP A 83 19.02 4.56 13.89
N PHE A 84 17.83 4.65 14.48
CA PHE A 84 16.67 5.31 13.90
C PHE A 84 16.30 6.54 14.74
N PRO A 85 16.71 7.75 14.35
CA PRO A 85 16.41 8.98 15.08
C PRO A 85 14.93 9.37 15.10
N TYR A 86 14.11 8.80 14.19
CA TYR A 86 12.69 9.08 14.10
C TYR A 86 11.88 7.81 14.29
N VAL A 87 10.88 7.87 15.16
CA VAL A 87 9.98 6.74 15.46
C VAL A 87 8.56 7.27 15.48
N TYR A 88 7.64 6.52 14.87
CA TYR A 88 6.22 6.78 14.95
C TYR A 88 5.48 5.52 15.42
N LEU A 89 4.56 5.73 16.36
CA LEU A 89 3.64 4.73 16.87
C LEU A 89 2.31 5.42 17.17
N ALA A 90 1.21 4.70 16.99
CA ALA A 90 -0.13 5.19 17.28
C ALA A 90 -1.04 4.04 17.73
N PRO A 91 -2.15 4.34 18.41
CA PRO A 91 -3.12 3.32 18.81
C PRO A 91 -3.68 2.53 17.61
N SER A 92 -4.02 1.26 17.88
CA SER A 92 -4.71 0.35 16.95
C SER A 92 -6.05 -0.09 17.53
N ASN A 93 -6.90 -0.72 16.71
CA ASN A 93 -8.22 -1.24 17.10
C ASN A 93 -8.16 -2.59 17.84
N THR A 94 -7.01 -3.24 17.84
CA THR A 94 -6.79 -4.54 18.46
C THR A 94 -7.04 -4.51 19.97
N GLY A 95 -7.90 -5.43 20.44
CA GLY A 95 -8.23 -5.61 21.85
C GLY A 95 -9.02 -4.47 22.49
N ILE A 96 -9.47 -3.47 21.72
CA ILE A 96 -10.41 -2.44 22.20
C ILE A 96 -11.83 -3.02 22.16
N PRO A 97 -12.54 -3.16 23.29
CA PRO A 97 -13.89 -3.72 23.28
C PRO A 97 -14.87 -2.86 22.46
N SER A 98 -15.61 -3.48 21.54
CA SER A 98 -16.65 -2.78 20.77
C SER A 98 -17.91 -2.51 21.60
N GLY A 99 -18.17 -3.39 22.58
CA GLY A 99 -19.42 -3.41 23.36
C GLY A 99 -20.55 -4.22 22.72
N PHE A 100 -20.29 -4.90 21.60
CA PHE A 100 -21.23 -5.73 20.84
C PHE A 100 -20.75 -7.18 20.68
N ASP A 101 -21.65 -8.08 20.29
CA ASP A 101 -21.41 -9.52 20.05
C ASP A 101 -21.18 -9.73 18.55
N LEU A 102 -19.98 -9.37 18.08
CA LEU A 102 -19.66 -9.26 16.66
C LEU A 102 -19.49 -10.64 15.98
N ASP A 103 -19.26 -11.69 16.76
CA ASP A 103 -19.22 -13.07 16.27
C ASP A 103 -20.51 -13.86 16.51
N ASN A 104 -21.56 -13.21 17.04
CA ASN A 104 -22.89 -13.79 17.27
C ASN A 104 -22.88 -15.06 18.14
N ASN A 105 -21.95 -15.17 19.09
CA ASN A 105 -21.84 -16.34 19.98
C ASN A 105 -22.85 -16.30 21.16
N GLY A 106 -23.55 -15.18 21.34
CA GLY A 106 -24.54 -14.94 22.38
C GLY A 106 -23.99 -14.25 23.63
N GLN A 107 -22.73 -13.81 23.62
CA GLN A 107 -22.07 -13.11 24.73
C GLN A 107 -21.19 -11.98 24.20
N VAL A 108 -21.32 -10.79 24.79
CA VAL A 108 -20.42 -9.66 24.52
C VAL A 108 -19.12 -9.83 25.30
N GLY A 109 -17.99 -9.90 24.61
CA GLY A 109 -16.64 -9.80 25.13
C GLY A 109 -15.63 -10.77 24.51
N GLY A 110 -14.36 -10.63 24.89
CA GLY A 110 -13.27 -11.41 24.30
C GLY A 110 -12.71 -10.77 23.03
N GLY A 111 -11.73 -11.43 22.41
CA GLY A 111 -11.00 -10.87 21.28
C GLY A 111 -11.85 -10.69 20.02
N ASN A 112 -12.78 -11.62 19.74
CA ASN A 112 -13.63 -11.54 18.56
C ASN A 112 -14.64 -10.38 18.58
N ASP A 113 -14.93 -9.85 19.77
CA ASP A 113 -15.84 -8.71 19.98
C ASP A 113 -15.11 -7.37 20.15
N ALA A 114 -13.79 -7.37 20.04
CA ALA A 114 -13.02 -6.12 19.95
C ALA A 114 -13.12 -5.53 18.53
N PHE A 115 -12.85 -4.22 18.40
CA PHE A 115 -12.85 -3.58 17.07
C PHE A 115 -11.86 -4.24 16.10
N GLY A 116 -10.74 -4.75 16.60
CA GLY A 116 -9.96 -5.81 15.98
C GLY A 116 -9.52 -6.82 17.02
N PHE A 117 -9.25 -8.06 16.58
CA PHE A 117 -8.91 -9.14 17.50
C PHE A 117 -7.70 -8.80 18.38
N GLY A 118 -7.83 -9.04 19.68
CA GLY A 118 -6.76 -8.87 20.66
C GLY A 118 -7.27 -9.06 22.08
N PHE A 119 -6.36 -9.36 23.01
CA PHE A 119 -6.68 -9.59 24.42
C PHE A 119 -6.51 -8.36 25.29
N PHE A 120 -5.80 -7.34 24.80
CA PHE A 120 -5.67 -6.04 25.44
C PHE A 120 -5.51 -4.94 24.38
N PRO A 121 -5.92 -3.68 24.67
CA PRO A 121 -5.73 -2.55 23.76
C PRO A 121 -4.27 -2.39 23.36
N GLY A 122 -4.00 -2.45 22.05
CA GLY A 122 -2.66 -2.27 21.48
C GLY A 122 -1.86 -3.55 21.24
N GLN A 123 -2.39 -4.73 21.57
CA GLN A 123 -1.75 -5.99 21.19
C GLN A 123 -1.61 -6.09 19.65
N PHE A 124 -0.53 -6.66 19.13
CA PHE A 124 -0.32 -6.78 17.67
C PHE A 124 -0.27 -5.44 16.92
N GLY A 125 0.15 -4.38 17.61
CA GLY A 125 0.28 -3.04 17.03
C GLY A 125 1.34 -2.94 15.93
N MET A 126 1.68 -1.71 15.58
CA MET A 126 2.70 -1.42 14.58
C MET A 126 3.63 -0.33 15.09
N VAL A 127 4.84 -0.25 14.55
CA VAL A 127 5.78 0.83 14.80
C VAL A 127 6.60 1.11 13.53
N LEU A 128 6.79 2.39 13.23
CA LEU A 128 7.65 2.84 12.12
C LEU A 128 8.94 3.43 12.70
N PHE A 129 10.08 2.94 12.23
CA PHE A 129 11.41 3.49 12.48
C PHE A 129 11.96 4.10 11.19
N SER A 130 12.59 5.27 11.28
CA SER A 130 13.12 5.97 10.11
C SER A 130 14.43 6.69 10.40
N LYS A 131 15.37 6.62 9.45
CA LYS A 131 16.57 7.45 9.41
C LYS A 131 16.28 8.87 8.93
N HIS A 132 15.13 9.05 8.29
CA HIS A 132 14.69 10.29 7.67
C HIS A 132 13.59 10.96 8.52
N PRO A 133 13.52 12.31 8.56
CA PRO A 133 12.50 13.02 9.31
C PRO A 133 11.08 12.61 8.92
N ILE A 134 10.25 12.38 9.94
CA ILE A 134 8.81 12.18 9.79
C ILE A 134 8.13 13.56 9.93
N ASP A 135 7.28 13.90 8.97
CA ASP A 135 6.47 15.12 9.03
C ASP A 135 5.23 14.86 9.90
N THR A 136 5.41 14.98 11.21
CA THR A 136 4.38 14.66 12.20
C THR A 136 3.13 15.54 12.12
N GLU A 137 3.23 16.74 11.53
CA GLU A 137 2.10 17.66 11.42
C GLU A 137 1.09 17.23 10.33
N ASN A 138 1.53 16.43 9.36
CA ASN A 138 0.73 16.00 8.21
C ASN A 138 0.43 14.48 8.21
N ILE A 139 0.67 13.80 9.33
CA ILE A 139 0.29 12.39 9.48
C ILE A 139 -1.24 12.28 9.49
N ARG A 140 -1.77 11.29 8.77
CA ARG A 140 -3.19 10.93 8.83
C ARG A 140 -3.33 9.50 9.35
N THR A 141 -4.27 9.30 10.26
CA THR A 141 -4.67 7.98 10.74
C THR A 141 -6.12 7.72 10.42
N PHE A 142 -6.45 6.46 10.13
CA PHE A 142 -7.80 6.04 9.80
C PHE A 142 -8.25 4.92 10.74
N GLN A 143 -7.93 5.06 12.03
CA GLN A 143 -8.28 4.08 13.05
C GLN A 143 -9.81 3.98 13.19
N ASN A 144 -10.51 5.11 13.16
CA ASN A 144 -11.94 5.18 13.45
C ASN A 144 -12.84 5.24 12.21
N PHE A 145 -12.27 5.10 11.01
CA PHE A 145 -13.04 5.04 9.76
C PHE A 145 -14.01 3.83 9.83
N LEU A 146 -15.31 4.07 9.58
CA LEU A 146 -16.35 3.05 9.74
C LEU A 146 -16.45 2.19 8.48
N TRP A 147 -16.59 0.87 8.66
CA TRP A 147 -16.66 -0.05 7.52
C TRP A 147 -17.88 0.24 6.62
N LYS A 148 -19.03 0.50 7.23
CA LYS A 148 -20.27 0.85 6.50
C LYS A 148 -20.20 2.16 5.69
N ASP A 149 -19.23 3.03 5.96
CA ASP A 149 -19.11 4.33 5.29
C ASP A 149 -18.32 4.20 3.98
N MET A 150 -17.75 3.03 3.72
CA MET A 150 -17.17 2.67 2.43
C MET A 150 -18.28 2.40 1.40
N PRO A 151 -18.25 3.05 0.22
CA PRO A 151 -19.21 2.79 -0.85
C PRO A 151 -19.16 1.33 -1.30
N ASP A 152 -20.34 0.71 -1.34
CA ASP A 152 -20.51 -0.69 -1.69
C ASP A 152 -19.60 -1.62 -0.88
N ALA A 153 -19.43 -1.32 0.42
CA ALA A 153 -18.68 -2.16 1.35
C ALA A 153 -19.15 -3.62 1.28
N LEU A 154 -18.19 -4.55 1.28
CA LEU A 154 -18.42 -5.97 1.24
C LEU A 154 -18.81 -6.48 2.64
N LEU A 155 -19.91 -5.96 3.19
CA LEU A 155 -20.39 -6.35 4.52
C LEU A 155 -20.89 -7.82 4.50
N PRO A 156 -20.51 -8.63 5.50
CA PRO A 156 -20.86 -10.04 5.54
C PRO A 156 -22.35 -10.25 5.84
N VAL A 157 -22.87 -11.39 5.38
CA VAL A 157 -24.26 -11.81 5.58
C VAL A 157 -24.30 -13.18 6.26
N ASP A 158 -25.36 -13.46 7.00
CA ASP A 158 -25.61 -14.79 7.53
C ASP A 158 -25.83 -15.78 6.36
N PRO A 159 -25.03 -16.85 6.24
CA PRO A 159 -25.08 -17.77 5.11
C PRO A 159 -26.35 -18.63 5.06
N VAL A 160 -27.13 -18.68 6.14
CA VAL A 160 -28.38 -19.44 6.25
C VAL A 160 -29.59 -18.56 5.91
N THR A 161 -29.64 -17.34 6.45
CA THR A 161 -30.79 -16.43 6.28
C THR A 161 -30.63 -15.47 5.10
N GLY A 162 -29.39 -15.13 4.74
CA GLY A 162 -29.06 -14.08 3.78
C GLY A 162 -29.27 -12.65 4.31
N GLU A 163 -29.53 -12.51 5.61
CA GLU A 163 -29.64 -11.21 6.29
C GLU A 163 -28.25 -10.66 6.64
N SER A 164 -28.16 -9.35 6.90
CA SER A 164 -26.91 -8.73 7.37
C SER A 164 -26.38 -9.44 8.61
N TRP A 165 -25.07 -9.74 8.63
CA TRP A 165 -24.45 -10.35 9.80
C TRP A 165 -24.46 -9.41 11.01
N TYR A 166 -24.21 -8.12 10.75
CA TYR A 166 -24.21 -7.07 11.75
C TYR A 166 -25.54 -6.30 11.75
N SER A 167 -26.00 -5.93 12.93
CA SER A 167 -27.09 -4.99 13.16
C SER A 167 -26.74 -3.55 12.76
N GLU A 168 -27.75 -2.68 12.64
CA GLU A 168 -27.54 -1.26 12.36
C GLU A 168 -26.74 -0.56 13.47
N GLU A 169 -26.95 -0.96 14.74
CA GLU A 169 -26.23 -0.44 15.90
C GLU A 169 -24.75 -0.85 15.91
N GLU A 170 -24.44 -2.08 15.51
CA GLU A 170 -23.07 -2.56 15.38
C GLU A 170 -22.34 -1.82 14.27
N LEU A 171 -22.94 -1.74 13.07
CA LEU A 171 -22.36 -1.02 11.94
C LEU A 171 -22.20 0.48 12.22
N ALA A 172 -22.98 1.06 13.14
CA ALA A 172 -22.82 2.46 13.54
C ALA A 172 -21.50 2.74 14.28
N VAL A 173 -20.82 1.72 14.80
CA VAL A 173 -19.53 1.86 15.49
C VAL A 173 -18.41 1.03 14.89
N PHE A 174 -18.72 0.02 14.07
CA PHE A 174 -17.72 -0.94 13.63
C PHE A 174 -16.77 -0.33 12.58
N ARG A 175 -15.48 -0.34 12.94
CA ARG A 175 -14.40 0.31 12.21
C ARG A 175 -13.89 -0.63 11.12
N LEU A 176 -13.50 -0.09 9.96
CA LEU A 176 -12.92 -0.88 8.87
C LEU A 176 -11.61 -1.53 9.33
N SER A 177 -10.64 -0.71 9.73
CA SER A 177 -9.32 -1.17 10.15
C SER A 177 -9.40 -2.11 11.36
N SER A 178 -8.81 -3.30 11.28
CA SER A 178 -8.64 -4.23 12.39
C SER A 178 -7.50 -3.80 13.32
N LYS A 179 -6.41 -3.26 12.75
CA LYS A 179 -5.35 -2.56 13.47
C LYS A 179 -5.49 -1.06 13.23
N SER A 180 -4.92 -0.55 12.15
CA SER A 180 -5.08 0.82 11.68
C SER A 180 -4.55 0.95 10.26
N HIS A 181 -4.91 2.04 9.59
CA HIS A 181 -4.26 2.53 8.38
C HIS A 181 -3.60 3.86 8.72
N TRP A 182 -2.33 4.03 8.33
CA TRP A 182 -1.57 5.26 8.54
C TRP A 182 -1.01 5.77 7.22
N ASP A 183 -1.17 7.06 6.98
CA ASP A 183 -0.40 7.80 5.98
C ASP A 183 0.62 8.67 6.72
N ILE A 184 1.89 8.32 6.56
CA ILE A 184 3.01 8.92 7.29
C ILE A 184 3.96 9.57 6.29
N PRO A 185 3.94 10.91 6.13
CA PRO A 185 4.85 11.58 5.22
C PRO A 185 6.28 11.60 5.77
N ILE A 186 7.25 11.15 4.98
CA ILE A 186 8.68 11.15 5.31
C ILE A 186 9.41 12.10 4.37
N THR A 187 10.26 12.97 4.91
CA THR A 187 11.07 13.89 4.12
C THR A 187 12.40 13.25 3.73
N ILE A 188 12.58 12.97 2.44
CA ILE A 188 13.77 12.32 1.89
C ILE A 188 14.30 13.13 0.71
N ASN A 189 15.56 13.56 0.79
CA ASN A 189 16.20 14.39 -0.23
C ASN A 189 15.44 15.69 -0.57
N GLY A 190 14.61 16.19 0.36
CA GLY A 190 13.77 17.38 0.16
C GLY A 190 12.40 17.10 -0.46
N GLU A 191 12.11 15.84 -0.77
CA GLU A 191 10.81 15.38 -1.27
C GLU A 191 10.02 14.69 -0.16
N THR A 192 8.70 14.69 -0.29
CA THR A 192 7.81 13.89 0.57
C THR A 192 7.59 12.53 -0.06
N VAL A 193 7.81 11.47 0.71
CA VAL A 193 7.38 10.10 0.38
C VAL A 193 6.46 9.62 1.49
N HIS A 194 5.23 9.28 1.13
CA HIS A 194 4.21 8.79 2.05
C HIS A 194 4.42 7.30 2.34
N VAL A 195 4.56 6.92 3.61
CA VAL A 195 4.44 5.52 4.01
C VAL A 195 2.99 5.23 4.32
N LEU A 196 2.38 4.37 3.51
CA LEU A 196 1.00 3.90 3.68
C LEU A 196 1.06 2.56 4.43
N ALA A 197 0.98 2.62 5.75
CA ALA A 197 1.17 1.47 6.62
C ALA A 197 -0.16 0.87 7.07
N SER A 198 -0.29 -0.45 6.93
CA SER A 198 -1.44 -1.20 7.46
C SER A 198 -1.04 -2.59 7.93
N HIS A 199 -1.92 -3.21 8.71
CA HIS A 199 -1.89 -4.63 9.06
C HIS A 199 -3.35 -5.12 9.09
N PRO A 200 -3.95 -5.40 7.92
CA PRO A 200 -5.31 -5.91 7.82
C PRO A 200 -5.55 -7.18 8.64
N THR A 201 -6.82 -7.56 8.76
CA THR A 201 -7.19 -8.81 9.44
C THR A 201 -6.72 -10.01 8.62
N PRO A 202 -6.22 -11.09 9.23
CA PRO A 202 -6.08 -12.37 8.55
C PRO A 202 -7.43 -12.82 7.99
N PRO A 203 -7.55 -13.26 6.73
CA PRO A 203 -8.83 -13.60 6.08
C PRO A 203 -9.37 -14.98 6.50
N VAL A 204 -9.02 -15.45 7.69
CA VAL A 204 -9.36 -16.77 8.22
C VAL A 204 -9.78 -16.63 9.70
N PHE A 205 -10.04 -17.74 10.39
CA PHE A 205 -10.48 -17.79 11.80
C PHE A 205 -11.94 -17.38 12.06
N ASP A 206 -12.80 -17.59 11.08
CA ASP A 206 -14.24 -17.36 11.13
C ASP A 206 -15.03 -18.49 10.41
N GLY A 207 -16.35 -18.31 10.28
CA GLY A 207 -17.24 -19.29 9.67
C GLY A 207 -17.57 -19.00 8.21
N ALA A 208 -18.63 -19.66 7.71
CA ALA A 208 -19.07 -19.53 6.32
C ALA A 208 -19.62 -18.13 5.96
N GLU A 209 -19.78 -17.24 6.95
CA GLU A 209 -20.09 -15.83 6.75
C GLU A 209 -18.93 -15.00 6.20
N ASP A 210 -17.68 -15.50 6.31
CA ASP A 210 -16.45 -14.88 5.77
C ASP A 210 -16.25 -13.41 6.21
N ARG A 211 -16.43 -13.12 7.50
CA ARG A 211 -16.28 -11.77 8.07
C ARG A 211 -14.87 -11.23 7.90
N ASN A 212 -13.88 -12.08 8.10
CA ASN A 212 -12.48 -11.71 8.06
C ASN A 212 -11.98 -11.61 6.63
N GLY A 213 -12.35 -12.52 5.72
CA GLY A 213 -11.99 -12.39 4.32
C GLY A 213 -12.62 -11.14 3.69
N THR A 214 -13.91 -10.90 3.93
CA THR A 214 -14.59 -9.72 3.39
C THR A 214 -14.08 -8.40 4.00
N ARG A 215 -13.69 -8.40 5.27
CA ARG A 215 -13.04 -7.24 5.90
C ARG A 215 -11.63 -7.01 5.37
N ASN A 216 -10.81 -8.06 5.25
CA ASN A 216 -9.48 -7.98 4.66
C ASN A 216 -9.54 -7.40 3.24
N HIS A 217 -10.52 -7.84 2.45
CA HIS A 217 -10.80 -7.29 1.12
C HIS A 217 -10.96 -5.77 1.13
N ASP A 218 -11.82 -5.24 2.00
CA ASP A 218 -12.10 -3.81 2.06
C ASP A 218 -10.99 -3.00 2.74
N GLU A 219 -10.25 -3.60 3.69
CA GLU A 219 -9.03 -3.02 4.25
C GLU A 219 -7.96 -2.83 3.15
N ILE A 220 -7.79 -3.79 2.25
CA ILE A 220 -6.85 -3.64 1.12
C ILE A 220 -7.40 -2.66 0.07
N ARG A 221 -8.70 -2.73 -0.25
CA ARG A 221 -9.37 -1.80 -1.17
C ARG A 221 -9.21 -0.36 -0.73
N PHE A 222 -9.24 -0.10 0.58
CA PHE A 222 -9.00 1.22 1.16
C PHE A 222 -7.77 1.89 0.55
N TRP A 223 -6.64 1.20 0.48
CA TRP A 223 -5.43 1.77 -0.12
C TRP A 223 -5.54 1.99 -1.62
N SER A 224 -6.17 1.06 -2.35
CA SER A 224 -6.40 1.24 -3.79
C SER A 224 -7.25 2.48 -4.08
N ASP A 225 -8.32 2.69 -3.30
CA ASP A 225 -9.17 3.88 -3.41
C ASP A 225 -8.41 5.15 -2.96
N TYR A 226 -7.64 5.08 -1.87
CA TYR A 226 -6.88 6.20 -1.31
C TYR A 226 -5.82 6.76 -2.27
N ILE A 227 -5.13 5.90 -3.03
CA ILE A 227 -4.11 6.34 -4.00
C ILE A 227 -4.69 6.72 -5.37
N THR A 228 -5.94 6.34 -5.65
CA THR A 228 -6.57 6.56 -6.95
C THR A 228 -7.36 7.87 -6.94
N PRO A 229 -6.98 8.88 -7.75
CA PRO A 229 -7.66 10.18 -7.75
C PRO A 229 -9.17 10.06 -7.96
N GLY A 230 -9.94 10.63 -7.02
CA GLY A 230 -11.41 10.65 -7.02
C GLY A 230 -12.08 9.36 -6.51
N ALA A 231 -11.37 8.25 -6.33
CA ALA A 231 -11.93 7.04 -5.73
C ALA A 231 -12.02 7.16 -4.20
N GLY A 232 -11.00 7.73 -3.56
CA GLY A 232 -10.91 7.92 -2.11
C GLY A 232 -11.66 9.14 -1.55
N ASP A 233 -12.55 9.79 -2.31
CA ASP A 233 -13.25 11.02 -1.86
C ASP A 233 -14.13 10.80 -0.61
N TYR A 234 -14.53 9.55 -0.36
CA TYR A 234 -15.33 9.15 0.82
C TYR A 234 -14.46 8.93 2.07
N ILE A 235 -13.15 8.77 1.91
CA ILE A 235 -12.23 8.44 2.99
C ILE A 235 -12.01 9.68 3.84
N TYR A 236 -12.27 9.56 5.15
CA TYR A 236 -11.96 10.58 6.14
C TYR A 236 -11.00 10.04 7.19
N ASP A 237 -10.04 10.86 7.61
CA ASP A 237 -9.12 10.54 8.70
C ASP A 237 -9.76 10.79 10.08
N ASP A 238 -9.03 10.43 11.13
CA ASP A 238 -9.45 10.57 12.52
C ASP A 238 -9.61 12.05 12.96
N GLU A 239 -9.10 13.01 12.19
CA GLU A 239 -9.31 14.44 12.39
C GLU A 239 -10.48 15.00 11.56
N GLY A 240 -11.07 14.18 10.68
CA GLY A 240 -12.20 14.52 9.83
C GLY A 240 -11.83 15.16 8.49
N ASN A 241 -10.57 15.08 8.05
CA ASN A 241 -10.17 15.52 6.72
C ASN A 241 -10.46 14.44 5.68
N PHE A 242 -11.08 14.84 4.57
CA PHE A 242 -11.50 13.95 3.48
C PHE A 242 -10.49 13.89 2.33
N GLY A 243 -10.51 12.78 1.60
CA GLY A 243 -9.81 12.60 0.33
C GLY A 243 -8.55 11.73 0.45
N GLY A 244 -8.03 11.36 -0.71
CA GLY A 244 -6.83 10.53 -0.89
C GLY A 244 -5.62 11.31 -1.40
N LEU A 245 -4.60 10.57 -1.84
CA LEU A 245 -3.41 11.12 -2.49
C LEU A 245 -3.70 11.55 -3.94
N LEU A 246 -2.87 12.47 -4.43
CA LEU A 246 -2.82 12.84 -5.83
C LEU A 246 -1.97 11.82 -6.61
N ALA A 247 -2.24 11.66 -7.92
CA ALA A 247 -1.44 10.76 -8.77
C ALA A 247 0.04 11.15 -8.88
N SER A 248 0.39 12.39 -8.53
CA SER A 248 1.79 12.86 -8.49
C SER A 248 2.51 12.55 -7.18
N ASP A 249 1.77 12.19 -6.13
CA ASP A 249 2.36 11.92 -4.83
C ASP A 249 3.20 10.65 -4.90
N ARG A 250 4.26 10.62 -4.10
CA ARG A 250 5.16 9.47 -3.99
C ARG A 250 4.79 8.73 -2.73
N PHE A 251 4.59 7.43 -2.83
CA PHE A 251 4.21 6.62 -1.68
C PHE A 251 4.86 5.24 -1.72
N VAL A 252 4.91 4.58 -0.56
CA VAL A 252 5.22 3.17 -0.43
C VAL A 252 4.18 2.55 0.48
N ILE A 253 3.38 1.62 -0.06
CA ILE A 253 2.46 0.80 0.75
C ILE A 253 3.28 -0.28 1.44
N MET A 254 3.14 -0.38 2.77
CA MET A 254 3.96 -1.25 3.59
C MET A 254 3.11 -2.01 4.61
N GLY A 255 3.42 -3.29 4.79
CA GLY A 255 2.86 -4.09 5.89
C GLY A 255 2.50 -5.51 5.48
N ASP A 256 2.20 -6.32 6.48
CA ASP A 256 1.51 -7.60 6.35
C ASP A 256 0.05 -7.34 5.94
N GLN A 257 -0.25 -7.53 4.65
CA GLN A 257 -1.59 -7.40 4.08
C GLN A 257 -2.44 -8.65 4.26
N ASN A 258 -1.88 -9.75 4.78
CA ASN A 258 -2.57 -11.02 5.03
C ASN A 258 -3.25 -11.64 3.79
N ALA A 259 -2.87 -11.22 2.58
CA ALA A 259 -3.50 -11.66 1.34
C ALA A 259 -2.45 -12.09 0.31
N ASP A 260 -2.53 -13.36 -0.09
CA ASP A 260 -1.72 -13.95 -1.13
C ASP A 260 -2.46 -13.90 -2.49
N PRO A 261 -1.77 -13.59 -3.61
CA PRO A 261 -2.41 -13.45 -4.91
C PRO A 261 -2.84 -14.76 -5.60
N PHE A 262 -2.47 -15.93 -5.08
CA PHE A 262 -2.70 -17.23 -5.72
C PHE A 262 -3.19 -18.34 -4.77
N ASP A 263 -2.61 -18.42 -3.58
CA ASP A 263 -2.62 -19.60 -2.71
C ASP A 263 -3.30 -19.37 -1.35
N GLY A 264 -3.66 -18.11 -1.04
CA GLY A 264 -4.31 -17.73 0.22
C GLY A 264 -5.84 -17.69 0.15
N ASP A 265 -6.45 -17.53 1.32
CA ASP A 265 -7.90 -17.58 1.52
C ASP A 265 -8.61 -16.21 1.41
N SER A 266 -7.91 -15.16 0.94
CA SER A 266 -8.51 -13.82 0.82
C SER A 266 -9.72 -13.82 -0.14
N THR A 267 -10.80 -13.17 0.26
CA THR A 267 -11.99 -13.00 -0.60
C THR A 267 -11.64 -12.22 -1.87
N ASP A 268 -12.09 -12.74 -3.01
CA ASP A 268 -11.95 -12.13 -4.34
C ASP A 268 -10.52 -11.70 -4.73
N ASN A 269 -9.51 -12.44 -4.25
CA ASN A 269 -8.09 -12.12 -4.50
C ASN A 269 -7.75 -10.68 -4.09
N ALA A 270 -8.20 -10.27 -2.91
CA ALA A 270 -8.17 -8.89 -2.40
C ALA A 270 -6.91 -8.09 -2.74
N ILE A 271 -5.73 -8.72 -2.64
CA ILE A 271 -4.44 -8.08 -2.90
C ILE A 271 -4.26 -7.57 -4.34
N LEU A 272 -4.94 -8.18 -5.32
CA LEU A 272 -4.87 -7.74 -6.70
C LEU A 272 -5.42 -6.31 -6.87
N GLN A 273 -6.29 -5.84 -5.97
CA GLN A 273 -6.78 -4.47 -5.98
C GLN A 273 -5.67 -3.42 -5.89
N ILE A 274 -4.55 -3.74 -5.20
CA ILE A 274 -3.38 -2.86 -5.14
C ILE A 274 -2.27 -3.29 -6.12
N LEU A 275 -2.09 -4.59 -6.37
CA LEU A 275 -1.04 -5.07 -7.29
C LEU A 275 -1.31 -4.71 -8.75
N ASP A 276 -2.59 -4.66 -9.15
CA ASP A 276 -3.01 -4.30 -10.50
C ASP A 276 -3.32 -2.80 -10.64
N ASN A 277 -3.20 -2.02 -9.55
CA ASN A 277 -3.41 -0.57 -9.61
C ASN A 277 -2.27 0.09 -10.41
N PRO A 278 -2.57 0.86 -11.47
CA PRO A 278 -1.54 1.42 -12.35
C PRO A 278 -0.65 2.48 -11.68
N LEU A 279 -1.02 2.98 -10.51
CA LEU A 279 -0.21 3.92 -9.72
C LEU A 279 0.78 3.20 -8.80
N VAL A 280 0.76 1.87 -8.74
CA VAL A 280 1.69 1.06 -7.94
C VAL A 280 2.75 0.44 -8.86
N ASN A 281 4.02 0.60 -8.49
CA ASN A 281 5.14 0.00 -9.21
C ASN A 281 5.33 -1.46 -8.79
N THR A 282 4.84 -2.38 -9.62
CA THR A 282 5.02 -3.83 -9.46
C THR A 282 6.03 -4.42 -10.46
N SER A 283 6.90 -3.58 -11.03
CA SER A 283 7.88 -4.01 -12.06
C SER A 283 8.92 -5.00 -11.54
N VAL A 284 9.16 -5.01 -10.24
CA VAL A 284 10.03 -5.97 -9.54
C VAL A 284 9.31 -6.49 -8.31
N THR A 285 9.16 -7.81 -8.22
CA THR A 285 8.64 -8.48 -7.02
C THR A 285 9.82 -8.88 -6.12
N PRO A 286 9.83 -8.50 -4.83
CA PRO A 286 10.81 -9.00 -3.87
C PRO A 286 10.88 -10.52 -3.92
N SER A 287 12.09 -11.08 -3.87
CA SER A 287 12.26 -12.53 -3.96
C SER A 287 13.40 -13.06 -3.09
N SER A 288 13.42 -14.38 -2.89
CA SER A 288 14.48 -15.09 -2.18
C SER A 288 14.72 -16.48 -2.77
N GLU A 289 15.94 -17.00 -2.62
CA GLU A 289 16.19 -18.42 -2.84
C GLU A 289 15.67 -19.29 -1.66
N GLY A 290 15.53 -18.70 -0.47
CA GLY A 290 15.08 -19.42 0.72
C GLY A 290 13.62 -19.84 0.67
N GLY A 291 12.72 -19.05 0.08
CA GLY A 291 11.33 -19.48 -0.15
C GLY A 291 11.27 -20.74 -1.03
N VAL A 292 12.05 -20.77 -2.12
CA VAL A 292 12.19 -21.97 -2.97
C VAL A 292 12.78 -23.16 -2.21
N ASP A 293 13.81 -22.94 -1.38
CA ASP A 293 14.38 -23.99 -0.53
C ASP A 293 13.33 -24.53 0.45
N ALA A 294 12.62 -23.67 1.17
CA ALA A 294 11.59 -24.00 2.15
C ALA A 294 10.49 -24.86 1.51
N THR A 295 9.90 -24.41 0.39
CA THR A 295 8.90 -25.16 -0.38
C THR A 295 9.35 -26.58 -0.70
N ASN A 296 10.60 -26.75 -1.16
CA ASN A 296 11.13 -28.06 -1.53
C ASN A 296 11.43 -28.95 -0.31
N ARG A 297 11.93 -28.36 0.77
CA ARG A 297 12.34 -29.10 1.98
C ARG A 297 11.14 -29.54 2.79
N GLN A 298 10.13 -28.69 2.90
CA GLN A 298 8.98 -28.90 3.77
C GLN A 298 7.85 -29.66 3.05
N GLY A 299 7.68 -29.42 1.74
CA GLY A 299 6.83 -30.25 0.87
C GLY A 299 5.33 -30.03 1.05
N LEU A 300 4.54 -31.10 0.90
CA LEU A 300 3.08 -31.10 1.09
C LEU A 300 2.36 -30.06 0.20
N ASN A 301 1.46 -29.27 0.78
CA ASN A 301 0.68 -28.25 0.08
C ASN A 301 1.58 -27.19 -0.59
N ASN A 302 2.77 -26.90 -0.06
CA ASN A 302 3.75 -26.01 -0.71
C ASN A 302 4.12 -26.51 -2.13
N LEU A 303 4.12 -27.83 -2.38
CA LEU A 303 4.42 -28.39 -3.71
C LEU A 303 3.25 -28.28 -4.70
N THR A 304 2.08 -27.88 -4.21
CA THR A 304 0.85 -27.76 -5.00
C THR A 304 0.38 -26.32 -5.19
N HIS A 305 1.03 -25.36 -4.52
CA HIS A 305 0.80 -23.93 -4.69
C HIS A 305 1.05 -23.50 -6.14
N GLY A 306 0.23 -22.56 -6.62
CA GLY A 306 0.29 -21.99 -7.96
C GLY A 306 1.22 -20.76 -8.05
N GLY A 307 1.45 -20.08 -6.92
CA GLY A 307 2.38 -18.97 -6.81
C GLY A 307 3.84 -19.39 -7.02
N ASN A 308 4.69 -18.40 -7.32
CA ASN A 308 6.13 -18.65 -7.39
C ASN A 308 6.72 -18.57 -5.98
N PRO A 309 7.25 -19.66 -5.42
CA PRO A 309 7.70 -19.70 -4.02
C PRO A 309 8.89 -18.78 -3.72
N ALA A 310 9.56 -18.27 -4.76
CA ALA A 310 10.57 -17.25 -4.57
C ALA A 310 9.97 -15.94 -3.99
N PHE A 311 8.66 -15.72 -4.15
CA PHE A 311 7.97 -14.51 -3.69
C PHE A 311 7.29 -14.67 -2.33
N ASP A 312 7.32 -15.87 -1.73
CA ASP A 312 6.74 -16.11 -0.42
C ASP A 312 7.46 -15.27 0.65
N THR A 313 6.69 -14.75 1.60
CA THR A 313 7.16 -13.86 2.67
C THR A 313 6.85 -14.39 4.06
N ALA A 314 6.05 -15.45 4.17
CA ALA A 314 5.70 -16.09 5.43
C ALA A 314 5.63 -17.60 5.29
N ASP A 315 5.82 -18.30 6.41
CA ASP A 315 5.67 -19.75 6.58
C ASP A 315 4.68 -20.01 7.71
N PHE A 316 3.45 -20.37 7.36
CA PHE A 316 2.39 -20.66 8.31
C PHE A 316 2.29 -22.16 8.67
N GLY A 317 3.29 -22.96 8.28
CA GLY A 317 3.31 -24.40 8.40
C GLY A 317 2.36 -25.12 7.42
N GLU A 318 2.69 -26.37 7.11
CA GLU A 318 1.97 -27.16 6.12
C GLU A 318 0.65 -27.75 6.65
N GLU A 319 -0.11 -28.40 5.77
CA GLU A 319 -1.42 -28.98 6.05
C GLU A 319 -1.43 -29.98 7.23
N ASN A 320 -0.30 -30.64 7.53
CA ASN A 320 -0.16 -31.53 8.68
C ASN A 320 0.00 -30.79 10.02
N PHE A 321 0.34 -29.50 9.97
CA PHE A 321 0.29 -28.56 11.10
C PHE A 321 -1.02 -27.75 11.12
N GLY A 322 -1.87 -27.91 10.11
CA GLY A 322 -3.13 -27.19 9.96
C GLY A 322 -2.99 -25.81 9.32
N GLY A 323 -1.83 -25.50 8.76
CA GLY A 323 -1.57 -24.23 8.08
C GLY A 323 -1.65 -24.34 6.55
N PRO A 324 -1.71 -23.19 5.86
CA PRO A 324 -1.75 -23.09 4.40
C PRO A 324 -0.37 -23.23 3.75
N GLY A 325 0.71 -23.42 4.50
CA GLY A 325 2.07 -23.45 3.97
C GLY A 325 2.68 -22.05 3.80
N ASN A 326 3.59 -21.92 2.84
CA ASN A 326 4.29 -20.67 2.55
C ASN A 326 3.41 -19.78 1.65
N LEU A 327 3.31 -18.51 2.00
CA LEU A 327 2.49 -17.51 1.31
C LEU A 327 3.23 -16.18 1.18
N ARG A 328 2.84 -15.36 0.19
CA ARG A 328 3.22 -13.96 0.05
C ARG A 328 2.15 -13.07 0.67
N VAL A 329 2.40 -12.58 1.88
CA VAL A 329 1.45 -11.74 2.64
C VAL A 329 2.04 -10.40 3.06
N ASP A 330 3.35 -10.21 3.00
CA ASP A 330 4.05 -8.98 3.35
C ASP A 330 4.43 -8.20 2.09
N TYR A 331 4.14 -6.90 2.10
CA TYR A 331 4.28 -6.05 0.93
C TYR A 331 5.07 -4.78 1.23
N VAL A 332 5.92 -4.41 0.28
CA VAL A 332 6.56 -3.10 0.16
C VAL A 332 6.36 -2.69 -1.31
N LEU A 333 5.41 -1.80 -1.55
CA LEU A 333 4.91 -1.48 -2.88
C LEU A 333 5.04 0.03 -3.13
N PRO A 334 6.11 0.48 -3.79
CA PRO A 334 6.28 1.89 -4.13
C PRO A 334 5.31 2.33 -5.23
N SER A 335 5.06 3.63 -5.32
CA SER A 335 4.28 4.25 -6.40
C SER A 335 5.01 4.15 -7.75
N GLU A 336 4.26 4.24 -8.85
CA GLU A 336 4.79 4.14 -10.23
C GLU A 336 5.94 5.12 -10.52
N ASN A 337 5.86 6.31 -9.91
CA ASN A 337 6.85 7.38 -10.02
C ASN A 337 8.08 7.22 -9.07
N LEU A 338 8.22 6.08 -8.39
CA LEU A 338 9.40 5.69 -7.61
C LEU A 338 10.08 4.47 -8.27
N PRO A 339 11.18 4.68 -9.01
CA PRO A 339 11.92 3.59 -9.65
C PRO A 339 12.50 2.61 -8.64
N ILE A 340 12.28 1.31 -8.86
CA ILE A 340 12.86 0.24 -8.06
C ILE A 340 14.27 -0.08 -8.55
N THR A 341 15.23 -0.12 -7.63
CA THR A 341 16.64 -0.42 -7.90
C THR A 341 17.08 -1.79 -7.37
N ASP A 342 16.46 -2.26 -6.28
CA ASP A 342 16.64 -3.60 -5.70
C ASP A 342 15.38 -4.01 -4.94
N ALA A 343 15.15 -5.31 -4.78
CA ALA A 343 14.02 -5.84 -4.02
C ALA A 343 14.33 -7.26 -3.53
N THR A 344 14.05 -7.56 -2.26
CA THR A 344 14.43 -8.86 -1.68
C THR A 344 13.51 -9.25 -0.53
N VAL A 345 13.30 -10.56 -0.38
CA VAL A 345 12.81 -11.17 0.85
C VAL A 345 14.02 -11.73 1.60
N PHE A 346 14.19 -11.36 2.88
CA PHE A 346 15.22 -11.95 3.73
C PHE A 346 14.80 -13.37 4.15
N TRP A 347 14.97 -14.30 3.22
CA TRP A 347 14.82 -15.73 3.48
C TRP A 347 16.08 -16.43 2.97
N PRO A 348 17.08 -16.65 3.84
CA PRO A 348 18.25 -17.45 3.50
C PRO A 348 17.86 -18.92 3.31
N LYS A 349 18.60 -19.65 2.45
CA LYS A 349 18.47 -21.11 2.32
C LYS A 349 18.95 -21.82 3.58
N SER A 350 18.49 -23.04 3.78
CA SER A 350 18.88 -23.89 4.93
C SER A 350 20.38 -24.19 5.07
N ASP A 351 21.19 -23.97 4.03
CA ASP A 351 22.66 -24.12 4.07
C ASP A 351 23.42 -22.81 4.31
N ASP A 352 22.72 -21.67 4.37
CA ASP A 352 23.29 -20.37 4.72
C ASP A 352 23.33 -20.20 6.25
N PRO A 353 24.44 -19.71 6.83
CA PRO A 353 24.54 -19.47 8.28
C PRO A 353 23.45 -18.54 8.85
N ALA A 354 22.91 -17.62 8.05
CA ALA A 354 21.81 -16.74 8.46
C ALA A 354 20.46 -17.46 8.58
N PHE A 355 20.35 -18.72 8.12
CA PHE A 355 19.13 -19.52 8.28
C PHE A 355 18.72 -19.69 9.74
N GLU A 356 19.68 -19.74 10.67
CA GLU A 356 19.38 -19.83 12.11
C GLU A 356 18.56 -18.64 12.64
N LEU A 357 18.49 -17.53 11.90
CA LEU A 357 17.68 -16.36 12.26
C LEU A 357 16.21 -16.53 11.91
N VAL A 358 15.90 -17.21 10.80
CA VAL A 358 14.52 -17.41 10.30
C VAL A 358 13.97 -18.78 10.65
N GLY A 359 14.80 -19.83 10.55
CA GLY A 359 14.48 -21.22 10.89
C GLY A 359 13.26 -21.80 10.15
N ASP A 360 12.85 -22.97 10.63
CA ASP A 360 11.51 -23.55 10.41
C ASP A 360 10.75 -23.49 11.73
N PHE A 361 9.45 -23.80 11.71
CA PHE A 361 8.65 -23.89 12.93
C PHE A 361 9.24 -24.90 13.96
N PRO A 362 9.39 -24.52 15.26
CA PRO A 362 9.10 -23.20 15.84
C PRO A 362 10.18 -22.16 15.48
N PHE A 363 9.73 -21.02 14.95
CA PHE A 363 10.62 -20.01 14.39
C PHE A 363 11.46 -19.29 15.47
N PRO A 364 12.77 -19.04 15.23
CA PRO A 364 13.62 -18.27 16.14
C PRO A 364 13.25 -16.78 16.25
N SER A 365 12.72 -16.18 15.17
CA SER A 365 12.35 -14.76 15.10
C SER A 365 10.84 -14.58 14.88
N SER A 366 10.35 -14.92 13.68
CA SER A 366 8.95 -14.82 13.27
C SER A 366 8.64 -15.86 12.18
N ASP A 367 7.37 -16.21 12.02
CA ASP A 367 6.82 -16.92 10.87
C ASP A 367 6.87 -16.09 9.58
N HIS A 368 6.98 -14.76 9.67
CA HIS A 368 7.18 -13.86 8.54
C HIS A 368 8.66 -13.58 8.26
N ARG A 369 8.93 -12.95 7.12
CA ARG A 369 10.27 -12.57 6.64
C ARG A 369 10.33 -11.06 6.40
N LEU A 370 11.48 -10.46 6.69
CA LEU A 370 11.72 -9.06 6.34
C LEU A 370 11.71 -8.91 4.81
N VAL A 371 10.88 -8.03 4.29
CA VAL A 371 10.79 -7.68 2.87
C VAL A 371 11.31 -6.27 2.68
N TYR A 372 12.11 -6.02 1.65
CA TYR A 372 12.55 -4.67 1.33
C TYR A 372 12.53 -4.38 -0.17
N VAL A 373 12.38 -3.08 -0.47
CA VAL A 373 12.56 -2.50 -1.80
C VAL A 373 13.43 -1.25 -1.67
N ASP A 374 14.43 -1.14 -2.53
CA ASP A 374 15.25 0.05 -2.70
C ASP A 374 14.67 0.89 -3.83
N VAL A 375 14.37 2.16 -3.54
CA VAL A 375 13.83 3.10 -4.52
C VAL A 375 14.74 4.31 -4.69
N GLU A 376 14.76 4.87 -5.90
CA GLU A 376 15.47 6.11 -6.19
C GLU A 376 14.56 7.31 -5.88
N VAL A 377 14.90 8.09 -4.84
CA VAL A 377 14.15 9.30 -4.48
C VAL A 377 14.88 10.54 -5.00
N GLU A 378 14.62 10.86 -6.26
CA GLU A 378 15.19 12.03 -6.92
C GLU A 378 14.52 13.33 -6.46
N PRO A 379 15.28 14.36 -6.06
CA PRO A 379 14.75 15.70 -5.86
C PRO A 379 14.03 16.18 -7.13
N THR A 380 12.84 16.72 -6.96
CA THR A 380 12.12 17.39 -8.03
C THR A 380 12.91 18.64 -8.40
N VAL A 381 13.65 18.57 -9.52
CA VAL A 381 14.36 19.73 -10.06
C VAL A 381 13.31 20.70 -10.59
N VAL A 382 12.93 21.67 -9.75
CA VAL A 382 12.15 22.83 -10.21
C VAL A 382 13.07 23.65 -11.11
N ASP A 383 13.04 23.38 -12.43
CA ASP A 383 13.58 24.34 -13.39
C ASP A 383 12.91 25.69 -13.10
N SER A 384 13.70 26.73 -12.86
CA SER A 384 13.21 28.10 -12.66
C SER A 384 12.28 28.62 -13.78
N ASN A 385 12.18 27.91 -14.90
CA ASN A 385 11.24 28.17 -15.99
C ASN A 385 10.01 27.23 -16.03
N SER A 386 9.92 26.20 -15.17
CA SER A 386 8.75 25.34 -15.11
C SER A 386 7.60 26.07 -14.39
N LYS A 387 6.42 26.02 -14.99
CA LYS A 387 5.19 26.54 -14.37
C LYS A 387 4.51 25.38 -13.66
N VAL A 388 4.42 25.45 -12.34
CA VAL A 388 3.59 24.54 -11.54
C VAL A 388 2.12 24.86 -11.81
N VAL A 389 1.37 23.89 -12.32
CA VAL A 389 -0.09 24.01 -12.46
C VAL A 389 -0.70 23.74 -11.10
N THR A 390 -1.17 24.77 -10.42
CA THR A 390 -1.76 24.67 -9.07
C THR A 390 -3.26 24.40 -9.08
N GLY A 391 -3.84 24.16 -10.26
CA GLY A 391 -5.26 23.90 -10.44
C GLY A 391 -5.66 23.98 -11.91
N ILE A 392 -6.71 23.24 -12.27
CA ILE A 392 -7.31 23.23 -13.60
C ILE A 392 -8.75 23.75 -13.45
N ASN A 393 -9.15 24.70 -14.29
CA ASN A 393 -10.52 25.19 -14.35
C ASN A 393 -11.13 24.79 -15.69
N PHE A 394 -12.31 24.18 -15.67
CA PHE A 394 -13.04 23.85 -16.88
C PHE A 394 -13.68 25.11 -17.46
N LEU A 395 -13.28 25.50 -18.68
CA LEU A 395 -13.73 26.75 -19.30
C LEU A 395 -14.99 26.60 -20.16
N GLY A 396 -15.33 25.38 -20.60
CA GLY A 396 -16.50 25.08 -21.42
C GLY A 396 -16.24 24.00 -22.47
N GLU A 397 -17.21 23.80 -23.37
CA GLU A 397 -17.17 22.79 -24.43
C GLU A 397 -17.79 23.34 -25.72
N VAL A 398 -17.17 23.02 -26.86
CA VAL A 398 -17.74 23.25 -28.20
C VAL A 398 -17.86 21.91 -28.92
N SER A 399 -19.07 21.60 -29.35
CA SER A 399 -19.37 20.39 -30.11
C SER A 399 -19.61 20.72 -31.58
N PHE A 400 -18.95 19.97 -32.47
CA PHE A 400 -19.18 20.04 -33.90
C PHE A 400 -19.98 18.83 -34.37
N ASN A 401 -20.93 19.05 -35.29
CA ASN A 401 -21.69 17.95 -35.88
C ASN A 401 -20.76 17.00 -36.63
N THR A 402 -21.01 15.69 -36.49
CA THR A 402 -20.38 14.66 -37.33
C THR A 402 -20.56 15.00 -38.81
N GLY A 403 -19.51 14.79 -39.63
CA GLY A 403 -19.53 15.14 -41.04
C GLY A 403 -19.13 16.59 -41.35
N LEU A 404 -18.74 17.40 -40.35
CA LEU A 404 -18.25 18.77 -40.59
C LEU A 404 -17.13 18.78 -41.63
N GLN A 405 -17.34 19.55 -42.70
CA GLN A 405 -16.37 19.72 -43.77
C GLN A 405 -15.61 21.04 -43.61
N PHE A 406 -14.30 20.97 -43.80
CA PHE A 406 -13.43 22.12 -43.90
C PHE A 406 -12.43 21.92 -45.05
N GLU A 407 -12.38 22.87 -45.99
CA GLU A 407 -11.49 22.83 -47.18
C GLU A 407 -11.47 21.48 -47.94
N ASN A 408 -12.66 20.88 -48.13
CA ASN A 408 -12.89 19.58 -48.79
C ASN A 408 -12.35 18.35 -48.03
N THR A 409 -12.10 18.49 -46.74
CA THR A 409 -11.78 17.39 -45.83
C THR A 409 -12.77 17.35 -44.68
N GLU A 410 -13.17 16.15 -44.27
CA GLU A 410 -13.96 16.01 -43.05
C GLU A 410 -13.06 16.24 -41.84
N VAL A 411 -13.48 17.09 -40.91
CA VAL A 411 -12.72 17.37 -39.68
C VAL A 411 -12.49 16.09 -38.89
N GLY A 412 -13.55 15.28 -38.69
CA GLY A 412 -13.48 14.01 -37.97
C GLY A 412 -13.16 14.19 -36.49
N GLY A 413 -12.57 13.16 -35.86
CA GLY A 413 -12.03 13.26 -34.52
C GLY A 413 -10.63 13.89 -34.53
N ILE A 414 -10.27 14.52 -33.42
CA ILE A 414 -8.95 15.10 -33.19
C ILE A 414 -8.26 14.26 -32.11
N SER A 415 -7.15 13.62 -32.48
CA SER A 415 -6.40 12.71 -31.60
C SER A 415 -5.19 13.39 -30.91
N GLY A 416 -4.93 14.65 -31.23
CA GLY A 416 -3.91 15.45 -30.59
C GLY A 416 -4.06 16.93 -30.93
N LEU A 417 -3.74 17.80 -29.98
CA LEU A 417 -3.81 19.25 -30.10
C LEU A 417 -2.50 19.85 -29.58
N ALA A 418 -1.88 20.75 -30.35
CA ALA A 418 -0.66 21.44 -29.95
C ALA A 418 -0.82 22.95 -30.13
N TYR A 419 -0.36 23.75 -29.18
CA TYR A 419 -0.40 25.22 -29.26
C TYR A 419 0.90 25.79 -29.82
N ASP A 420 0.81 26.66 -30.82
CA ASP A 420 1.92 27.45 -31.35
C ASP A 420 1.84 28.90 -30.84
N PRO A 421 2.62 29.26 -29.79
CA PRO A 421 2.59 30.59 -29.21
C PRO A 421 3.16 31.68 -30.13
N ALA A 422 3.96 31.32 -31.14
CA ALA A 422 4.54 32.32 -32.05
C ALA A 422 3.49 32.88 -33.02
N ASN A 423 2.51 32.05 -33.37
CA ASN A 423 1.42 32.41 -34.29
C ASN A 423 0.06 32.55 -33.60
N GLY A 424 -0.06 32.14 -32.34
CA GLY A 424 -1.29 32.23 -31.55
C GLY A 424 -2.38 31.26 -32.00
N VAL A 425 -2.00 30.09 -32.53
CA VAL A 425 -2.95 29.11 -33.09
C VAL A 425 -2.70 27.72 -32.51
N TYR A 426 -3.70 26.85 -32.62
CA TYR A 426 -3.59 25.43 -32.32
C TYR A 426 -3.48 24.59 -33.59
N TYR A 427 -2.82 23.45 -33.49
CA TYR A 427 -2.77 22.43 -34.54
C TYR A 427 -3.45 21.15 -34.06
N GLY A 428 -4.55 20.77 -34.69
CA GLY A 428 -5.32 19.57 -34.39
C GLY A 428 -5.03 18.45 -35.39
N MET A 429 -4.50 17.32 -34.92
CA MET A 429 -4.23 16.14 -35.77
C MET A 429 -5.52 15.36 -36.00
N SER A 430 -5.88 15.15 -37.27
CA SER A 430 -7.02 14.31 -37.63
C SER A 430 -6.75 12.85 -37.24
N ASP A 431 -7.73 12.19 -36.63
CA ASP A 431 -7.69 10.77 -36.29
C ASP A 431 -7.97 9.82 -37.48
N ASP A 432 -8.51 10.36 -38.58
CA ASP A 432 -8.70 9.64 -39.83
C ASP A 432 -7.34 9.13 -40.35
N ARG A 433 -7.17 7.80 -40.33
CA ARG A 433 -5.96 7.08 -40.76
C ARG A 433 -5.80 7.07 -42.29
N SER A 434 -6.09 8.19 -42.93
CA SER A 434 -6.15 8.37 -44.38
C SER A 434 -7.19 7.53 -45.10
N GLN A 435 -8.28 7.16 -44.43
CA GLN A 435 -9.37 6.37 -45.03
C GLN A 435 -10.28 7.24 -45.89
N ASN A 436 -10.58 8.46 -45.42
CA ASN A 436 -11.55 9.35 -46.09
C ASN A 436 -10.88 10.53 -46.81
N ALA A 437 -9.76 11.04 -46.30
CA ALA A 437 -8.93 12.04 -46.96
C ALA A 437 -7.45 11.83 -46.58
N PRO A 438 -6.45 12.40 -47.31
CA PRO A 438 -5.04 12.27 -46.94
C PRO A 438 -4.79 12.65 -45.47
N ALA A 439 -3.76 12.08 -44.84
CA ALA A 439 -3.34 12.47 -43.49
C ALA A 439 -3.18 14.00 -43.42
N ARG A 440 -3.79 14.63 -42.41
CA ARG A 440 -3.79 16.08 -42.27
C ARG A 440 -3.80 16.52 -40.81
N PHE A 441 -3.38 17.75 -40.59
CA PHE A 441 -3.71 18.50 -39.39
C PHE A 441 -4.43 19.80 -39.78
N TYR A 442 -5.29 20.26 -38.89
CA TYR A 442 -5.99 21.53 -39.01
C TYR A 442 -5.28 22.62 -38.20
N THR A 443 -5.27 23.83 -38.72
CA THR A 443 -4.97 25.03 -37.93
C THR A 443 -6.29 25.51 -37.32
N ILE A 444 -6.29 25.69 -36.01
CA ILE A 444 -7.48 25.95 -35.20
C ILE A 444 -7.20 27.24 -34.42
N ASP A 445 -8.11 28.19 -34.55
CA ASP A 445 -8.19 29.38 -33.71
C ASP A 445 -9.14 29.10 -32.55
N ILE A 446 -8.75 29.49 -31.33
CA ILE A 446 -9.57 29.37 -30.13
C ILE A 446 -9.54 30.72 -29.42
N ASP A 447 -10.65 31.45 -29.46
CA ASP A 447 -10.81 32.71 -28.73
C ASP A 447 -11.25 32.42 -27.29
N LEU A 448 -10.41 32.75 -26.32
CA LEU A 448 -10.72 32.64 -24.88
C LEU A 448 -10.67 34.01 -24.20
N SER A 449 -10.81 35.09 -24.98
CA SER A 449 -10.61 36.46 -24.48
C SER A 449 -11.63 36.88 -23.42
N ASP A 450 -12.79 36.23 -23.37
CA ASP A 450 -13.82 36.46 -22.35
C ASP A 450 -13.73 35.51 -21.13
N GLY A 451 -12.83 34.53 -21.17
CA GLY A 451 -12.59 33.58 -20.09
C GLY A 451 -13.50 32.35 -20.08
N SER A 452 -14.33 32.14 -21.10
CA SER A 452 -15.11 30.92 -21.32
C SER A 452 -14.79 30.28 -22.67
N LEU A 453 -15.25 29.05 -22.88
CA LEU A 453 -15.22 28.38 -24.17
C LEU A 453 -16.66 28.01 -24.57
N ASP A 454 -17.20 28.68 -25.59
CA ASP A 454 -18.56 28.48 -26.08
C ASP A 454 -18.68 28.49 -27.63
N GLN A 455 -19.92 28.32 -28.10
CA GLN A 455 -20.20 28.14 -29.52
C GLN A 455 -19.89 29.41 -30.33
N GLY A 456 -18.72 29.41 -30.96
CA GLY A 456 -18.24 30.53 -31.77
C GLY A 456 -16.74 30.74 -31.61
N ASP A 457 -16.19 30.27 -30.49
CA ASP A 457 -14.80 30.48 -30.10
C ASP A 457 -13.81 29.60 -30.86
N VAL A 458 -14.25 28.43 -31.34
CA VAL A 458 -13.40 27.49 -32.06
C VAL A 458 -13.62 27.61 -33.56
N GLY A 459 -12.58 28.05 -34.28
CA GLY A 459 -12.59 28.21 -35.73
C GLY A 459 -11.50 27.40 -36.42
N PHE A 460 -11.84 26.65 -37.48
CA PHE A 460 -10.84 26.06 -38.37
C PHE A 460 -10.37 27.11 -39.38
N THR A 461 -9.06 27.37 -39.45
CA THR A 461 -8.48 28.45 -40.27
C THR A 461 -7.57 27.95 -41.39
N GLY A 462 -7.20 26.67 -41.37
CA GLY A 462 -6.44 26.04 -42.46
C GLY A 462 -6.35 24.53 -42.32
N VAL A 463 -6.05 23.83 -43.42
CA VAL A 463 -5.70 22.41 -43.41
C VAL A 463 -4.37 22.17 -44.12
N THR A 464 -3.50 21.37 -43.51
CA THR A 464 -2.24 20.95 -44.13
C THR A 464 -2.23 19.45 -44.30
N THR A 465 -2.06 18.99 -45.54
CA THR A 465 -1.91 17.56 -45.84
C THR A 465 -0.46 17.13 -45.67
N LEU A 466 -0.26 16.03 -44.96
CA LEU A 466 1.03 15.38 -44.80
C LEU A 466 1.28 14.53 -46.04
N ARG A 467 2.25 14.94 -46.87
CA ARG A 467 2.66 14.19 -48.05
C ARG A 467 3.91 13.40 -47.70
N ASN A 468 4.00 12.14 -48.16
CA ASN A 468 5.28 11.44 -48.16
C ASN A 468 6.29 12.25 -49.00
N ALA A 469 7.48 12.48 -48.45
CA ALA A 469 8.60 12.97 -49.25
C ALA A 469 8.84 11.97 -50.39
N SER A 470 8.77 12.47 -51.62
CA SER A 470 8.98 11.67 -52.85
C SER A 470 10.46 11.37 -53.04
#